data_AF-A0A959YTN7-F1
#
_entry.id   AF-A0A959YTN7-F1
#
_cell.length_a   1.000
_cell.length_b   1.000
_cell.length_c   1.000
_cell.angle_alpha   90.00
_cell.angle_beta   90.00
_cell.angle_gamma   90.00
#
_symmetry.space_group_name_H-M   'P 1'
#
loop_
_entity.id
_entity.type
_entity.pdbx_description
1 polymer ?
#
loop_
_entity_poly.entity_id
_entity_poly.type
_entity_poly.pdbx_seq_one_letter_code
_entity_poly.pdbx_strand_id
1 'polypeptide(L)' 'SKYEDRSKKELYQKAKEIGIKGRSEMSKGELIQALRNH' A
#
# COMPACT_ATOMS: atom_id res chain seq x y z
N SER A 1 3.76 0.24 13.03
CA SER A 1 4.49 1.09 12.05
C SER A 1 3.47 2.00 11.39
N LYS A 2 3.86 3.16 10.85
CA LYS A 2 2.95 4.19 10.27
C LYS A 2 1.96 3.66 9.20
N TYR A 3 2.20 2.47 8.66
CA TYR A 3 1.34 1.82 7.67
C TYR A 3 0.42 0.74 8.24
N GLU A 4 0.76 0.12 9.38
CA GLU A 4 -0.09 -0.90 10.03
C GLU A 4 -1.41 -0.31 10.52
N ASP A 5 -1.35 0.94 10.98
CA ASP A 5 -2.50 1.68 11.52
C ASP A 5 -3.43 2.22 10.42
N ARG A 6 -2.98 2.19 9.15
CA ARG A 6 -3.77 2.68 8.02
C ARG A 6 -4.77 1.65 7.54
N SER A 7 -5.88 2.13 6.98
CA SER A 7 -6.82 1.30 6.24
C SER A 7 -6.22 0.82 4.92
N LYS A 8 -6.73 -0.31 4.40
CA LYS A 8 -6.36 -0.81 3.06
C LYS A 8 -6.58 0.27 2.00
N LYS A 9 -7.63 1.09 2.14
CA LYS A 9 -7.96 2.18 1.20
C LYS A 9 -6.88 3.26 1.17
N GLU A 10 -6.41 3.71 2.33
CA GLU A 10 -5.34 4.73 2.42
C GLU A 10 -4.02 4.20 1.85
N LEU A 11 -3.69 2.95 2.14
CA LEU A 11 -2.51 2.28 1.59
C LEU A 11 -2.61 2.15 0.07
N TYR A 12 -3.78 1.77 -0.44
CA TYR A 12 -4.05 1.69 -1.87
C TYR A 12 -3.90 3.06 -2.56
N GLN A 13 -4.44 4.13 -1.96
CA GLN A 13 -4.29 5.48 -2.53
C GLN A 13 -2.83 5.92 -2.52
N LYS A 14 -2.10 5.68 -1.43
CA LYS A 14 -0.67 5.97 -1.37
C LYS A 14 0.12 5.20 -2.43
N ALA A 15 -0.19 3.92 -2.61
CA ALA A 15 0.42 3.07 -3.63
C ALA A 15 0.09 3.57 -5.05
N LYS A 16 -1.12 4.09 -5.26
CA LYS A 16 -1.54 4.72 -6.53
C LYS A 16 -0.78 6.03 -6.80
N GLU A 17 -0.63 6.89 -5.81
CA GLU A 17 0.07 8.19 -5.93
C GLU A 17 1.51 8.03 -6.40
N ILE A 18 2.22 7.02 -5.89
CA ILE A 18 3.63 6.79 -6.23
C ILE A 18 3.83 5.78 -7.38
N GLY A 19 2.74 5.23 -7.93
CA GLY A 19 2.79 4.39 -9.12
C GLY A 19 3.10 2.91 -8.92
N ILE A 20 2.84 2.33 -7.72
CA ILE A 20 3.01 0.89 -7.48
C ILE A 20 2.08 0.10 -8.41
N LYS A 21 2.67 -0.74 -9.27
CA LYS A 21 1.93 -1.65 -10.16
C LYS A 21 1.42 -2.85 -9.38
N GLY A 22 0.31 -3.46 -9.83
CA GLY A 22 -0.31 -4.61 -9.14
C GLY A 22 -1.04 -4.27 -7.83
N ARG A 23 -1.01 -3.01 -7.37
CA ARG A 23 -1.69 -2.51 -6.14
C ARG A 23 -3.18 -2.87 -6.02
N SER A 24 -3.89 -3.09 -7.14
CA SER A 24 -5.31 -3.46 -7.12
C SER A 24 -5.55 -4.87 -6.58
N GLU A 25 -4.60 -5.77 -6.84
CA GLU A 25 -4.66 -7.17 -6.41
C GLU A 25 -4.09 -7.36 -5.00
N MET A 26 -3.31 -6.39 -4.51
CA MET A 26 -2.64 -6.48 -3.22
C MET A 26 -3.63 -6.43 -2.03
N SER A 27 -3.40 -7.31 -1.07
CA SER A 27 -3.95 -7.25 0.27
C SER A 27 -3.38 -6.07 1.07
N LYS A 28 -3.95 -5.80 2.26
CA LYS A 28 -3.43 -4.75 3.15
C LYS A 28 -1.94 -4.98 3.47
N GLY A 29 -1.55 -6.22 3.78
CA GLY A 29 -0.16 -6.56 4.11
C GLY A 29 0.79 -6.36 2.92
N GLU A 30 0.39 -6.79 1.74
CA GLU A 30 1.20 -6.60 0.51
C GLU A 30 1.34 -5.12 0.15
N LEU A 31 0.30 -4.31 0.31
CA LEU A 31 0.39 -2.86 0.14
C LEU A 31 1.37 -2.24 1.13
N ILE A 32 1.36 -2.68 2.40
CA ILE A 32 2.31 -2.20 3.41
C ILE A 32 3.75 -2.58 3.03
N GLN A 33 3.97 -3.82 2.59
CA GLN A 33 5.30 -4.27 2.17
C GLN A 33 5.79 -3.50 0.94
N ALA A 34 4.94 -3.35 -0.08
CA ALA A 34 5.28 -2.59 -1.28
C ALA A 34 5.59 -1.12 -0.97
N LEU A 35 4.85 -0.49 -0.06
CA LEU A 35 5.08 0.88 0.40
C LEU A 35 6.30 1.05 1.31
N ARG A 36 6.84 -0.04 1.89
CA ARG A 36 8.08 0.00 2.67
C ARG A 36 9.32 -0.20 1.81
N ASN A 37 9.17 -0.87 0.67
CA ASN A 37 10.25 -1.22 -0.25
C ASN A 37 10.39 -0.23 -1.44
N HIS A 38 9.62 0.85 -1.43
CA HIS A 38 9.56 1.89 -2.46
C HIS A 38 9.83 3.26 -1.84
#